data_AF-A0A2M8E3V9-F1
#
_entry.id   AF-A0A2M8E3V9-F1
#
_cell.length_a   1.000
_cell.length_b   1.000
_cell.length_c   1.000
_cell.angle_alpha   90.00
_cell.angle_beta   90.00
_cell.angle_gamma   90.00
#
_symmetry.space_group_name_H-M   'P 1'
#
loop_
_entity.id
_entity.type
_entity.pdbx_description
1 polymer ?
#
loop_
_entity_poly.entity_id
_entity_poly.type
_entity_poly.pdbx_seq_one_letter_code
_entity_poly.pdbx_strand_id
1 'polypeptide(L)'
;MTSDRQTSAETAQALVRLSAQVLPVWARQLAGSRAQSETAVTEMLSAFAEIGPHLDRAARQSQQISAALAQGDGGITQLAQACDKVLQPALPGCTPQAVQAIGQVMAMIHACVDAIAQIAKPFEHETQMVSQQVERMYQGFQYQDRISQMMTLLHDDIERLQLAMTQKQGAPIDPAQWLARLEAGYVMAEQRHQHGGSVGVSGASGSDDTTFF
;
A
#
# COMPACT_ATOMS: atom_id res chain seq x y z
N MET A 1 -35.83 48.11 -22.55
CA MET A 1 -36.29 47.61 -21.23
C MET A 1 -36.79 46.16 -21.26
N THR A 2 -37.46 45.69 -22.33
CA THR A 2 -37.92 44.30 -22.46
C THR A 2 -36.80 43.29 -22.77
N SER A 3 -35.85 43.64 -23.64
CA SER A 3 -34.71 42.76 -23.99
C SER A 3 -33.79 42.43 -22.80
N ASP A 4 -33.52 43.43 -21.94
CA ASP A 4 -32.61 43.29 -20.79
C ASP A 4 -33.22 42.40 -19.67
N ARG A 5 -34.56 42.44 -19.51
CA ARG A 5 -35.29 41.52 -18.62
C ARG A 5 -35.34 40.09 -19.16
N GLN A 6 -35.46 39.91 -20.47
CA GLN A 6 -35.48 38.59 -21.12
C GLN A 6 -34.13 37.89 -20.91
N THR A 7 -33.01 38.59 -21.19
CA THR A 7 -31.65 38.05 -21.00
C THR A 7 -31.38 37.70 -19.54
N SER A 8 -31.81 38.53 -18.58
CA SER A 8 -31.63 38.23 -17.15
C SER A 8 -32.39 36.98 -16.69
N ALA A 9 -33.59 36.73 -17.23
CA ALA A 9 -34.38 35.54 -16.90
C ALA A 9 -33.77 34.25 -17.50
N GLU A 10 -33.26 34.33 -18.73
CA GLU A 10 -32.56 33.23 -19.40
C GLU A 10 -31.28 32.83 -18.66
N THR A 11 -30.47 33.81 -18.22
CA THR A 11 -29.26 33.55 -17.43
C THR A 11 -29.59 32.91 -16.08
N ALA A 12 -30.62 33.38 -15.38
CA ALA A 12 -31.05 32.77 -14.12
C ALA A 12 -31.49 31.31 -14.31
N GLN A 13 -32.22 31.02 -15.39
CA GLN A 13 -32.65 29.66 -15.68
C GLN A 13 -31.49 28.75 -16.12
N ALA A 14 -30.49 29.29 -16.83
CA ALA A 14 -29.26 28.57 -17.15
C ALA A 14 -28.45 28.21 -15.88
N LEU A 15 -28.31 29.15 -14.94
CA LEU A 15 -27.66 28.90 -13.64
C LEU A 15 -28.37 27.81 -12.84
N VAL A 16 -29.71 27.84 -12.77
CA VAL A 16 -30.49 26.78 -12.09
C VAL A 16 -30.26 25.42 -12.75
N ARG A 17 -30.27 25.35 -14.10
CA ARG A 17 -29.99 24.11 -14.84
C ARG A 17 -28.57 23.60 -14.62
N LEU A 18 -27.59 24.50 -14.52
CA LEU A 18 -26.21 24.15 -14.19
C LEU A 18 -26.12 23.59 -12.77
N SER A 19 -26.63 24.30 -11.78
CA SER A 19 -26.62 23.85 -10.38
C SER A 19 -27.29 22.49 -10.22
N ALA A 20 -28.40 22.25 -10.91
CA ALA A 20 -29.10 20.96 -10.90
C ALA A 20 -28.26 19.79 -11.46
N GLN A 21 -27.29 20.07 -12.34
CA GLN A 21 -26.41 19.05 -12.93
C GLN A 21 -25.11 18.87 -12.15
N VAL A 22 -24.55 19.97 -11.63
CA VAL A 22 -23.25 19.99 -10.95
C VAL A 22 -23.35 19.54 -9.49
N LEU A 23 -24.40 19.94 -8.76
CA LEU A 23 -24.58 19.56 -7.35
C LEU A 23 -24.60 18.02 -7.12
N PRO A 24 -25.31 17.22 -7.94
CA PRO A 24 -25.27 15.75 -7.80
C PRO A 24 -23.89 15.17 -8.07
N VAL A 25 -23.13 15.75 -9.00
CA VAL A 25 -21.76 15.32 -9.31
C VAL A 25 -20.86 15.58 -8.10
N TRP A 26 -20.90 16.79 -7.53
CA TRP A 26 -20.12 17.13 -6.34
C TRP A 26 -20.47 16.24 -5.15
N ALA A 27 -21.76 15.98 -4.94
CA ALA A 27 -22.21 15.08 -3.88
C ALA A 27 -21.66 13.66 -4.05
N ARG A 28 -21.64 13.14 -5.29
CA ARG A 28 -21.03 11.82 -5.59
C ARG A 28 -19.52 11.81 -5.35
N GLN A 29 -18.79 12.82 -5.84
CA GLN A 29 -17.34 12.90 -5.65
C GLN A 29 -16.96 13.01 -4.17
N LEU A 30 -17.69 13.83 -3.40
CA LEU A 30 -17.47 13.97 -1.97
C LEU A 30 -17.78 12.67 -1.22
N ALA A 31 -18.89 12.01 -1.55
CA ALA A 31 -19.25 10.73 -0.95
C ALA A 31 -18.23 9.62 -1.29
N GLY A 32 -17.80 9.55 -2.55
CA GLY A 32 -16.77 8.62 -3.01
C GLY A 32 -15.43 8.86 -2.31
N SER A 33 -15.01 10.12 -2.21
CA SER A 33 -13.79 10.51 -1.48
C SER A 33 -13.86 10.13 0.01
N ARG A 34 -15.03 10.33 0.66
CA ARG A 34 -15.22 9.93 2.06
C ARG A 34 -15.18 8.42 2.25
N ALA A 35 -15.90 7.66 1.41
CA ALA A 35 -15.91 6.21 1.46
C ALA A 35 -14.50 5.63 1.22
N GLN A 36 -13.77 6.17 0.25
CA GLN A 36 -12.39 5.78 -0.02
C GLN A 36 -11.47 6.07 1.18
N SER A 37 -11.65 7.21 1.85
CA SER A 37 -10.92 7.53 3.09
C SER A 37 -11.18 6.50 4.20
N GLU A 38 -12.45 6.14 4.42
CA GLU A 38 -12.83 5.16 5.43
C GLU A 38 -12.22 3.78 5.15
N THR A 39 -12.26 3.32 3.89
CA THR A 39 -11.62 2.08 3.45
C THR A 39 -10.10 2.13 3.65
N ALA A 40 -9.46 3.21 3.22
CA ALA A 40 -8.02 3.41 3.34
C ALA A 40 -7.53 3.35 4.80
N VAL A 41 -8.22 4.03 5.71
CA VAL A 41 -7.90 4.02 7.14
C VAL A 41 -8.05 2.61 7.71
N THR A 42 -9.11 1.90 7.30
CA THR A 42 -9.34 0.51 7.74
C THR A 42 -8.22 -0.41 7.25
N GLU A 43 -7.82 -0.29 5.99
CA GLU A 43 -6.70 -1.06 5.41
C GLU A 43 -5.38 -0.74 6.11
N MET A 44 -5.09 0.54 6.38
CA MET A 44 -3.91 0.99 7.10
C MET A 44 -3.85 0.48 8.55
N LEU A 45 -4.99 0.35 9.21
CA LEU A 45 -5.07 -0.23 10.55
C LEU A 45 -4.91 -1.76 10.52
N SER A 46 -5.47 -2.44 9.51
CA SER A 46 -5.32 -3.90 9.33
C SER A 46 -3.89 -4.32 9.03
N ALA A 47 -3.30 -3.82 7.93
CA ALA A 47 -2.25 -2.84 8.16
C ALA A 47 -1.20 -3.12 9.23
N PHE A 48 -1.12 -2.10 10.06
CA PHE A 48 -0.36 -2.05 11.28
C PHE A 48 -0.61 -3.23 12.23
N ALA A 49 -1.85 -3.71 12.35
CA ALA A 49 -2.19 -4.81 13.25
C ALA A 49 -1.55 -6.14 12.84
N GLU A 50 -1.38 -6.39 11.55
CA GLU A 50 -0.74 -7.59 10.99
C GLU A 50 0.79 -7.56 11.18
N ILE A 51 1.43 -6.39 11.20
CA ILE A 51 2.90 -6.26 11.41
C ILE A 51 3.33 -6.85 12.76
N GLY A 52 2.57 -6.57 13.82
CA GLY A 52 2.92 -6.97 15.19
C GLY A 52 3.17 -8.48 15.33
N PRO A 53 2.21 -9.35 14.93
CA PRO A 53 2.38 -10.79 14.93
C PRO A 53 3.58 -11.30 14.11
N HIS A 54 3.87 -10.67 12.96
CA HIS A 54 5.02 -11.04 12.13
C HIS A 54 6.35 -10.70 12.83
N LEU A 55 6.45 -9.52 13.45
CA LEU A 55 7.61 -9.14 14.25
C LEU A 55 7.81 -10.01 15.50
N ASP A 56 6.72 -10.34 16.21
CA ASP A 56 6.77 -11.20 17.39
C ASP A 56 7.20 -12.64 17.02
N ARG A 57 6.70 -13.17 15.90
CA ARG A 57 7.15 -14.48 15.36
C ARG A 57 8.62 -14.46 14.99
N ALA A 58 9.08 -13.44 14.27
CA ALA A 58 10.49 -13.28 13.92
C ALA A 58 11.39 -13.19 15.17
N ALA A 59 10.97 -12.40 16.17
CA ALA A 59 11.69 -12.25 17.43
C ALA A 59 11.77 -13.56 18.23
N ARG A 60 10.65 -14.28 18.37
CA ARG A 60 10.61 -15.58 19.07
C ARG A 60 11.44 -16.64 18.35
N GLN A 61 11.34 -16.72 17.02
CA GLN A 61 12.19 -17.62 16.24
C GLN A 61 13.66 -17.31 16.47
N SER A 62 14.06 -16.04 16.40
CA SER A 62 15.44 -15.59 16.67
C SER A 62 15.93 -16.00 18.08
N GLN A 63 15.08 -15.85 19.09
CA GLN A 63 15.39 -16.27 20.46
C GLN A 63 15.50 -17.78 20.61
N GLN A 64 14.57 -18.55 20.01
CA GLN A 64 14.59 -20.02 20.05
C GLN A 64 15.82 -20.59 19.35
N ILE A 65 16.20 -20.00 18.22
CA ILE A 65 17.41 -20.32 17.48
C ILE A 65 18.65 -19.98 18.31
N SER A 66 18.71 -18.76 18.86
CA SER A 66 19.83 -18.34 19.69
C SER A 66 19.98 -19.21 20.94
N ALA A 67 18.86 -19.62 21.55
CA ALA A 67 18.84 -20.55 22.66
C ALA A 67 19.28 -21.96 22.24
N ALA A 68 18.82 -22.48 21.10
CA ALA A 68 19.22 -23.77 20.56
C ALA A 68 20.72 -23.81 20.21
N LEU A 69 21.26 -22.70 19.68
CA LEU A 69 22.68 -22.53 19.41
C LEU A 69 23.50 -22.38 20.70
N ALA A 70 22.92 -21.84 21.78
CA ALA A 70 23.58 -21.65 23.07
C ALA A 70 23.40 -22.84 24.06
N GLN A 71 22.59 -23.85 23.73
CA GLN A 71 22.45 -25.05 24.57
C GLN A 71 23.71 -25.91 24.47
N GLY A 72 24.56 -25.82 25.50
CA GLY A 72 25.84 -26.52 25.62
C GLY A 72 26.98 -25.52 25.86
N ASP A 73 27.98 -25.90 26.66
CA ASP A 73 29.15 -25.08 26.97
C ASP A 73 29.91 -24.75 25.68
N GLY A 74 29.51 -23.66 25.01
CA GLY A 74 30.05 -23.20 23.73
C GLY A 74 29.14 -23.23 22.50
N GLY A 75 28.03 -23.96 22.52
CA GLY A 75 27.12 -24.08 21.38
C GLY A 75 27.59 -25.00 20.24
N ILE A 76 26.70 -25.27 19.27
CA ILE A 76 26.92 -26.30 18.23
C ILE A 76 28.10 -26.00 17.29
N THR A 77 28.40 -24.72 17.05
CA THR A 77 29.57 -24.28 16.28
C THR A 77 30.87 -24.49 17.04
N GLN A 78 30.90 -24.26 18.37
CA GLN A 78 32.08 -24.62 19.17
C GLN A 78 32.23 -26.14 19.31
N LEU A 79 31.14 -26.91 19.29
CA LEU A 79 31.22 -28.37 19.32
C LEU A 79 31.96 -28.90 18.08
N ALA A 80 31.61 -28.40 16.88
CA ALA A 80 32.32 -28.76 15.65
C ALA A 80 33.81 -28.37 15.70
N GLN A 81 34.11 -27.15 16.17
CA GLN A 81 35.50 -26.69 16.35
C GLN A 81 36.27 -27.46 17.43
N ALA A 82 35.60 -27.92 18.50
CA ALA A 82 36.18 -28.73 19.55
C ALA A 82 36.50 -30.14 19.02
N CYS A 83 35.60 -30.73 18.22
CA CYS A 83 35.86 -31.98 17.51
C CYS A 83 37.11 -31.86 16.63
N ASP A 84 37.23 -30.77 15.85
CA ASP A 84 38.41 -30.52 15.01
C ASP A 84 39.70 -30.45 15.84
N LYS A 85 39.68 -29.70 16.95
CA LYS A 85 40.85 -29.55 17.83
C LYS A 85 41.27 -30.85 18.50
N VAL A 86 40.32 -31.72 18.85
CA VAL A 86 40.60 -33.01 19.50
C VAL A 86 41.08 -34.05 18.48
N LEU A 87 40.54 -34.03 17.27
CA LEU A 87 40.85 -35.04 16.24
C LEU A 87 42.13 -34.70 15.45
N GLN A 88 42.42 -33.43 15.17
CA GLN A 88 43.60 -33.02 14.39
C GLN A 88 44.93 -33.61 14.88
N PRO A 89 45.26 -33.59 16.19
CA PRO A 89 46.53 -34.10 16.69
C PRO A 89 46.66 -35.63 16.59
N ALA A 90 45.55 -36.36 16.49
CA ALA A 90 45.53 -37.82 16.41
C ALA A 90 45.71 -38.35 14.98
N LEU A 91 45.43 -37.52 13.96
CA LEU A 91 45.52 -37.90 12.54
C LEU A 91 46.90 -38.41 12.07
N PRO A 92 48.04 -37.84 12.49
CA PRO A 92 49.36 -38.26 11.99
C PRO A 92 49.75 -39.70 12.32
N GLY A 93 49.12 -40.31 13.34
CA GLY A 93 49.37 -41.68 13.77
C GLY A 93 48.42 -42.73 13.16
N CYS A 94 47.45 -42.29 12.34
CA CYS A 94 46.41 -43.16 11.79
C CYS A 94 46.75 -43.68 10.39
N THR A 95 46.10 -44.78 9.99
CA THR A 95 46.19 -45.28 8.61
C THR A 95 45.50 -44.30 7.64
N PRO A 96 45.89 -44.27 6.36
CA PRO A 96 45.25 -43.41 5.36
C PRO A 96 43.72 -43.57 5.28
N GLN A 97 43.23 -44.80 5.50
CA GLN A 97 41.82 -45.13 5.45
C GLN A 97 41.05 -44.61 6.68
N ALA A 98 41.67 -44.62 7.86
CA ALA A 98 41.11 -44.01 9.07
C ALA A 98 41.08 -42.48 8.98
N VAL A 99 42.14 -41.85 8.43
CA VAL A 99 42.18 -40.40 8.17
C VAL A 99 41.05 -39.98 7.23
N GLN A 100 40.80 -40.76 6.17
CA GLN A 100 39.70 -40.51 5.23
C GLN A 100 38.32 -40.61 5.91
N ALA A 101 38.10 -41.64 6.72
CA ALA A 101 36.84 -41.83 7.44
C ALA A 101 36.57 -40.71 8.45
N ILE A 102 37.60 -40.29 9.20
CA ILE A 102 37.51 -39.17 10.15
C ILE A 102 37.20 -37.87 9.41
N GLY A 103 37.86 -37.62 8.27
CA GLY A 103 37.58 -36.46 7.42
C GLY A 103 36.14 -36.42 6.91
N GLN A 104 35.56 -37.56 6.53
CA GLN A 104 34.15 -37.65 6.13
C GLN A 104 33.19 -37.33 7.29
N VAL A 105 33.47 -37.84 8.48
CA VAL A 105 32.65 -37.55 9.68
C VAL A 105 32.71 -36.07 10.03
N MET A 106 33.89 -35.45 10.02
CA MET A 106 34.05 -34.01 10.26
C MET A 106 33.30 -33.17 9.20
N ALA A 107 33.35 -33.57 7.93
CA ALA A 107 32.61 -32.89 6.86
C ALA A 107 31.08 -32.99 7.07
N MET A 108 30.57 -34.16 7.48
CA MET A 108 29.16 -34.34 7.81
C MET A 108 28.74 -33.49 9.02
N ILE A 109 29.57 -33.42 10.06
CA ILE A 109 29.30 -32.58 11.24
C ILE A 109 29.19 -31.11 10.84
N HIS A 110 30.17 -30.59 10.09
CA HIS A 110 30.13 -29.21 9.59
C HIS A 110 28.90 -28.94 8.70
N ALA A 111 28.58 -29.83 7.77
CA ALA A 111 27.40 -29.69 6.92
C ALA A 111 26.09 -29.66 7.73
N CYS A 112 26.00 -30.44 8.82
CA CYS A 112 24.85 -30.41 9.73
C CYS A 112 24.78 -29.09 10.52
N VAL A 113 25.91 -28.60 11.03
CA VAL A 113 25.98 -27.30 11.73
C VAL A 113 25.58 -26.16 10.79
N ASP A 114 26.09 -26.17 9.56
CA ASP A 114 25.74 -25.18 8.54
C ASP A 114 24.26 -25.27 8.16
N ALA A 115 23.70 -26.47 8.01
CA ALA A 115 22.27 -26.65 7.75
C ALA A 115 21.40 -26.11 8.89
N ILE A 116 21.79 -26.33 10.15
CA ILE A 116 21.10 -25.78 11.33
C ILE A 116 21.22 -24.25 11.35
N ALA A 117 22.39 -23.70 11.02
CA ALA A 117 22.61 -22.26 10.90
C ALA A 117 21.83 -21.64 9.72
N GLN A 118 21.54 -22.39 8.66
CA GLN A 118 20.69 -21.95 7.56
C GLN A 118 19.19 -22.05 7.91
N ILE A 119 18.77 -23.09 8.62
CA ILE A 119 17.41 -23.20 9.19
C ILE A 119 17.14 -22.07 10.18
N ALA A 120 18.20 -21.53 10.79
CA ALA A 120 18.20 -20.37 11.66
C ALA A 120 18.06 -19.00 10.95
N LYS A 121 18.00 -18.96 9.61
CA LYS A 121 17.80 -17.73 8.83
C LYS A 121 16.33 -17.41 8.40
N PRO A 122 15.22 -17.81 9.06
CA PRO A 122 13.89 -17.45 8.59
C PRO A 122 13.53 -16.03 9.05
N PHE A 123 14.40 -15.06 8.77
CA PHE A 123 14.07 -13.64 8.83
C PHE A 123 13.48 -13.17 7.51
N GLU A 124 13.86 -13.79 6.39
CA GLU A 124 13.52 -13.30 5.05
C GLU A 124 12.01 -13.34 4.79
N HIS A 125 11.32 -14.41 5.19
CA HIS A 125 9.87 -14.52 5.05
C HIS A 125 9.11 -13.53 5.93
N GLU A 126 9.38 -13.47 7.24
CA GLU A 126 8.70 -12.54 8.13
C GLU A 126 9.01 -11.07 7.80
N THR A 127 10.27 -10.78 7.40
CA THR A 127 10.66 -9.44 6.91
C THR A 127 9.93 -9.10 5.62
N GLN A 128 9.79 -10.05 4.69
CA GLN A 128 9.04 -9.86 3.45
C GLN A 128 7.56 -9.58 3.74
N MET A 129 6.94 -10.30 4.69
CA MET A 129 5.55 -10.04 5.10
C MET A 129 5.39 -8.65 5.71
N VAL A 130 6.33 -8.23 6.56
CA VAL A 130 6.35 -6.85 7.10
C VAL A 130 6.52 -5.82 5.99
N SER A 131 7.43 -6.04 5.02
CA SER A 131 7.62 -5.15 3.88
C SER A 131 6.35 -5.02 3.02
N GLN A 132 5.67 -6.13 2.73
CA GLN A 132 4.38 -6.10 2.02
C GLN A 132 3.32 -5.31 2.80
N GLN A 133 3.36 -5.40 4.13
CA GLN A 133 2.42 -4.69 4.97
C GLN A 133 2.67 -3.18 5.01
N VAL A 134 3.96 -2.79 5.03
CA VAL A 134 4.38 -1.39 4.91
C VAL A 134 4.00 -0.82 3.54
N GLU A 135 4.15 -1.60 2.47
CA GLU A 135 3.71 -1.21 1.12
C GLU A 135 2.19 -0.95 1.07
N ARG A 136 1.38 -1.86 1.64
CA ARG A 136 -0.08 -1.65 1.79
C ARG A 136 -0.39 -0.38 2.58
N MET A 137 0.36 -0.10 3.65
CA MET A 137 0.19 1.11 4.44
C MET A 137 0.57 2.37 3.63
N TYR A 138 1.62 2.31 2.81
CA TYR A 138 2.04 3.40 1.93
C TYR A 138 0.97 3.74 0.87
N GLN A 139 0.38 2.72 0.26
CA GLN A 139 -0.77 2.90 -0.65
C GLN A 139 -1.96 3.55 0.09
N GLY A 140 -2.19 3.14 1.34
CA GLY A 140 -3.11 3.77 2.27
C GLY A 140 -2.88 5.28 2.46
N PHE A 141 -1.62 5.69 2.68
CA PHE A 141 -1.31 7.10 2.91
C PHE A 141 -1.54 7.99 1.68
N GLN A 142 -1.39 7.45 0.47
CA GLN A 142 -1.63 8.21 -0.76
C GLN A 142 -3.09 8.65 -0.92
N TYR A 143 -4.04 7.98 -0.25
CA TYR A 143 -5.44 8.44 -0.26
C TYR A 143 -5.61 9.83 0.38
N GLN A 144 -4.75 10.24 1.30
CA GLN A 144 -4.79 11.59 1.87
C GLN A 144 -4.48 12.66 0.82
N ASP A 145 -3.50 12.42 -0.03
CA ASP A 145 -3.17 13.30 -1.13
C ASP A 145 -4.32 13.35 -2.15
N ARG A 146 -4.90 12.18 -2.48
CA ARG A 146 -6.08 12.08 -3.37
C ARG A 146 -7.29 12.85 -2.85
N ILE A 147 -7.61 12.75 -1.55
CA ILE A 147 -8.69 13.53 -0.92
C ILE A 147 -8.40 15.01 -1.02
N SER A 148 -7.16 15.41 -0.74
CA SER A 148 -6.75 16.82 -0.79
C SER A 148 -6.90 17.38 -2.21
N GLN A 149 -6.47 16.64 -3.23
CA GLN A 149 -6.66 17.00 -4.63
C GLN A 149 -8.15 17.15 -4.99
N MET A 150 -8.99 16.19 -4.58
CA MET A 150 -10.43 16.26 -4.83
C MET A 150 -11.07 17.44 -4.11
N MET A 151 -10.73 17.70 -2.86
CA MET A 151 -11.26 18.85 -2.11
C MET A 151 -10.88 20.17 -2.76
N THR A 152 -9.65 20.32 -3.25
CA THR A 152 -9.20 21.50 -3.99
C THR A 152 -10.00 21.66 -5.29
N LEU A 153 -10.13 20.60 -6.11
CA LEU A 153 -10.90 20.66 -7.35
C LEU A 153 -12.37 21.01 -7.10
N LEU A 154 -12.98 20.45 -6.05
CA LEU A 154 -14.36 20.76 -5.67
C LEU A 154 -14.50 22.20 -5.19
N HIS A 155 -13.55 22.67 -4.40
CA HIS A 155 -13.49 24.03 -3.90
C HIS A 155 -13.41 25.04 -5.06
N ASP A 156 -12.47 24.84 -5.97
CA ASP A 156 -12.27 25.70 -7.14
C ASP A 156 -13.53 25.76 -8.02
N ASP A 157 -14.21 24.62 -8.22
CA ASP A 157 -15.43 24.57 -9.03
C ASP A 157 -16.65 25.22 -8.31
N ILE A 158 -16.71 25.14 -6.98
CA ILE A 158 -17.68 25.88 -6.16
C ILE A 158 -17.45 27.39 -6.28
N GLU A 159 -16.21 27.86 -6.15
CA GLU A 159 -15.87 29.29 -6.33
C GLU A 159 -16.23 29.77 -7.73
N ARG A 160 -15.95 28.95 -8.75
CA ARG A 160 -16.34 29.22 -10.12
C ARG A 160 -17.86 29.37 -10.26
N LEU A 161 -18.65 28.49 -9.63
CA LEU A 161 -20.12 28.57 -9.66
C LEU A 161 -20.60 29.84 -8.94
N GLN A 162 -20.03 30.19 -7.79
CA GLN A 162 -20.35 31.42 -7.06
C GLN A 162 -20.06 32.68 -7.88
N LEU A 163 -18.94 32.70 -8.60
CA LEU A 163 -18.61 33.80 -9.51
C LEU A 163 -19.63 33.90 -10.66
N ALA A 164 -20.04 32.76 -11.22
CA ALA A 164 -21.06 32.72 -12.27
C ALA A 164 -22.44 33.20 -11.78
N MET A 165 -22.80 32.93 -10.52
CA MET A 165 -24.05 33.39 -9.91
C MET A 165 -24.05 34.89 -9.57
N THR A 166 -22.90 35.46 -9.24
CA THR A 166 -22.77 36.88 -8.86
C THR A 166 -22.63 37.82 -10.06
N GLN A 167 -22.20 37.32 -11.22
CA GLN A 167 -22.11 38.11 -12.46
C GLN A 167 -23.49 38.30 -13.11
N LYS A 168 -23.97 39.56 -13.15
CA LYS A 168 -25.26 39.93 -13.74
C LYS A 168 -25.32 39.88 -15.27
N GLN A 169 -24.17 39.90 -15.97
CA GLN A 169 -24.07 39.89 -17.44
C GLN A 169 -22.88 39.01 -17.89
N GLY A 170 -22.86 37.76 -17.45
CA GLY A 170 -21.85 36.78 -17.88
C GLY A 170 -22.15 36.18 -19.26
N ALA A 171 -21.12 35.63 -19.90
CA ALA A 171 -21.26 34.83 -21.11
C ALA A 171 -22.24 33.66 -20.91
N PRO A 172 -22.88 33.13 -21.98
CA PRO A 172 -23.79 32.00 -21.87
C PRO A 172 -23.08 30.82 -21.18
N ILE A 173 -23.65 30.36 -20.06
CA ILE A 173 -23.08 29.24 -19.31
C ILE A 173 -23.62 27.95 -19.92
N ASP A 174 -22.73 27.17 -20.53
CA ASP A 174 -23.03 25.85 -21.05
C ASP A 174 -22.70 24.77 -20.00
N PRO A 175 -23.71 24.07 -19.45
CA PRO A 175 -23.49 22.99 -18.49
C PRO A 175 -22.59 21.87 -19.01
N ALA A 176 -22.64 21.55 -20.32
CA ALA A 176 -21.84 20.47 -20.88
C ALA A 176 -20.34 20.83 -20.87
N GLN A 177 -20.00 22.06 -21.27
CA GLN A 177 -18.63 22.56 -21.19
C GLN A 177 -18.14 22.70 -19.74
N TRP A 178 -19.05 23.03 -18.82
CA TRP A 178 -18.71 23.08 -17.39
C TRP A 178 -18.28 21.72 -16.87
N LEU A 179 -19.11 20.70 -17.09
CA LEU A 179 -18.85 19.33 -16.65
C LEU A 179 -17.63 18.72 -17.35
N ALA A 180 -17.42 19.00 -18.64
CA ALA A 180 -16.22 18.55 -19.35
C ALA A 180 -14.93 19.14 -18.75
N ARG A 181 -14.97 20.40 -18.31
CA ARG A 181 -13.82 21.01 -17.61
C ARG A 181 -13.59 20.40 -16.24
N LEU A 182 -14.66 20.14 -15.49
CA LEU A 182 -14.57 19.43 -14.21
C LEU A 182 -13.98 18.03 -14.41
N GLU A 183 -14.40 17.33 -15.47
CA GLU A 183 -13.89 16.00 -15.82
C GLU A 183 -12.41 16.00 -16.20
N ALA A 184 -11.95 17.03 -16.90
CA ALA A 184 -10.54 17.21 -17.24
C ALA A 184 -9.63 17.39 -16.01
N GLY A 185 -10.20 17.82 -14.87
CA GLY A 185 -9.48 17.93 -13.59
C GLY A 185 -9.29 16.59 -12.86
N TYR A 186 -9.95 15.52 -13.32
CA TYR A 186 -9.79 14.21 -12.70
C TYR A 186 -8.53 13.51 -13.17
N VAL A 187 -7.68 13.17 -12.21
CA VAL A 187 -6.46 12.40 -12.44
C VAL A 187 -6.79 10.91 -12.52
N MET A 188 -7.74 10.43 -11.70
CA MET A 188 -8.01 9.00 -11.52
C MET A 188 -9.19 8.49 -12.36
N ALA A 189 -9.12 7.22 -12.77
CA ALA A 189 -10.20 6.55 -13.50
C ALA A 189 -11.50 6.46 -12.67
N GLU A 190 -11.37 6.19 -11.38
CA GLU A 190 -12.48 6.11 -10.43
C GLU A 190 -13.29 7.41 -10.37
N GLN A 191 -12.62 8.57 -10.36
CA GLN A 191 -13.28 9.89 -10.36
C GLN A 191 -14.09 10.12 -11.65
N ARG A 192 -13.56 9.69 -12.80
CA ARG A 192 -14.30 9.73 -14.08
C ARG A 192 -15.51 8.80 -14.07
N HIS A 193 -15.39 7.63 -13.45
CA HIS A 193 -16.50 6.70 -13.31
C HIS A 193 -17.63 7.27 -12.42
N GLN A 194 -17.27 7.89 -11.29
CA GLN A 194 -18.21 8.56 -10.38
C GLN A 194 -18.87 9.80 -11.00
N HIS A 195 -18.14 10.51 -11.86
CA HIS A 195 -18.66 11.63 -12.66
C HIS A 195 -19.82 11.19 -13.56
N GLY A 196 -19.61 10.12 -14.32
CA GLY A 196 -20.59 9.55 -15.25
C GLY A 196 -21.86 8.98 -14.60
N GLY A 197 -21.91 8.90 -13.26
CA GLY A 197 -23.11 8.50 -12.52
C GLY A 197 -23.48 7.03 -12.69
N SER A 198 -22.54 6.20 -13.13
CA SER A 198 -22.69 4.75 -13.04
C SER A 198 -22.73 4.39 -11.55
N VAL A 199 -23.94 4.28 -11.01
CA VAL A 199 -24.21 3.51 -9.79
C VAL A 199 -24.07 2.04 -10.20
N GLY A 200 -22.83 1.65 -10.50
CA GLY A 200 -22.43 0.28 -10.75
C GLY A 200 -22.34 -0.41 -9.41
N VAL A 201 -23.30 -1.29 -9.16
CA VAL A 201 -23.23 -2.39 -8.20
C VAL A 201 -21.79 -2.79 -7.90
N SER A 202 -21.40 -2.71 -6.63
CA SER A 202 -20.19 -3.34 -6.10
C SER A 202 -20.18 -4.81 -6.50
N GLY A 203 -19.51 -5.12 -7.61
CA GLY A 203 -19.25 -6.45 -8.12
C GLY A 203 -17.76 -6.58 -8.31
N ALA A 204 -17.14 -7.35 -7.43
CA ALA A 204 -15.71 -7.62 -7.39
C ALA A 204 -15.13 -7.99 -8.78
N SER A 205 -14.07 -7.29 -9.18
CA SER A 205 -12.92 -7.72 -10.01
C SER A 205 -12.05 -6.47 -10.16
N GLY A 206 -10.92 -6.33 -9.47
CA GLY A 206 -9.74 -7.16 -9.67
C GLY A 206 -8.92 -6.56 -10.82
N SER A 207 -7.77 -5.95 -10.48
CA SER A 207 -6.85 -5.19 -11.35
C SER A 207 -7.15 -3.69 -11.49
N ASP A 208 -6.94 -2.93 -10.41
CA ASP A 208 -6.73 -1.49 -10.54
C ASP A 208 -5.26 -1.27 -10.95
N ASP A 209 -5.07 -1.08 -12.25
CA ASP A 209 -3.80 -0.69 -12.86
C ASP A 209 -3.54 0.77 -12.47
N THR A 210 -2.94 0.95 -11.29
CA THR A 210 -2.35 2.23 -10.88
C THR A 210 -1.22 2.56 -11.85
N THR A 211 -1.55 3.26 -12.94
CA THR A 211 -0.55 3.95 -13.76
C THR A 211 0.04 5.09 -12.93
N PHE A 212 1.18 4.81 -12.27
CA PHE A 212 2.01 5.83 -11.66
C PHE A 212 2.70 6.65 -12.77
N PHE A 213 2.60 7.97 -12.69
CA PHE A 213 3.51 8.93 -13.32
C PHE A 213 4.36 9.60 -12.24
#